data_AF-A0A5B6WKQ1-F1
#
_entry.id   AF-A0A5B6WKQ1-F1
#
_cell.length_a   1.000
_cell.length_b   1.000
_cell.length_c   1.000
_cell.angle_alpha   90.00
_cell.angle_beta   90.00
_cell.angle_gamma   90.00
#
_symmetry.space_group_name_H-M   'P 1'
#
loop_
_entity.id
_entity.type
_entity.pdbx_description
1 polymer ?
#
loop_
_entity_poly.entity_id
_entity_poly.type
_entity_poly.pdbx_seq_one_letter_code
_entity_poly.pdbx_strand_id
1 'polypeptide(L)'
;MEGKEEDVRLGANKFSERQPIGTAAQSQDDKDYTEPPPAPLFEPSELTSWSFYRAGIAEFVATFLFLYISVLTVMGVVKEKTKCSTVGIQGIAWAFGGMIFALVYCTAGISGGHINPAVTFGLFLGRKLSLTRAIYYMVMQCLGAICGAGVVKGFMGKTRYGALNGGANFVNSGYTKGDGLGAEIVGTFVLVYTVFSATDAKRSARDSHVPILAPLPIGFAVFLVHLATIPITGTGINPARSLGAAIIFNKDKGWDDHWIFWVGPFIGAALAALYHVVVIRAIPFKSK
;
A
#
# COMPACT_ATOMS: atom_id res chain seq x y z
N MET A 1 29.97 11.39 53.11
CA MET A 1 30.51 10.39 52.16
C MET A 1 29.90 9.08 52.63
N GLU A 2 29.03 8.38 51.92
CA GLU A 2 28.81 8.24 50.49
C GLU A 2 27.31 8.08 50.21
N GLY A 3 26.87 8.59 49.06
CA GLY A 3 25.58 8.25 48.47
C GLY A 3 25.76 7.27 47.31
N LYS A 4 24.61 6.79 46.82
CA LYS A 4 24.39 5.94 45.62
C LYS A 4 24.68 4.45 45.81
N GLU A 5 23.60 3.68 45.91
CA GLU A 5 23.27 2.51 45.07
C GLU A 5 22.19 1.67 45.76
N GLU A 6 20.92 1.80 45.37
CA GLU A 6 19.97 0.67 45.30
C GLU A 6 18.62 1.03 44.62
N ASP A 7 18.62 1.98 43.67
CA ASP A 7 17.46 2.32 42.83
C ASP A 7 17.22 1.33 41.67
N VAL A 8 17.60 0.06 41.81
CA VAL A 8 17.44 -0.97 40.76
C VAL A 8 16.88 -2.27 41.34
N ARG A 9 15.66 -2.21 41.88
CA ARG A 9 14.82 -3.40 42.10
C ARG A 9 13.38 -3.17 41.63
N LEU A 10 13.22 -2.84 40.36
CA LEU A 10 11.93 -2.92 39.66
C LEU A 10 12.15 -3.71 38.37
N GLY A 11 11.81 -5.00 38.36
CA GLY A 11 11.69 -5.73 37.10
C GLY A 11 11.81 -7.26 37.11
N ALA A 12 12.34 -7.89 38.15
CA ALA A 12 12.76 -9.29 38.01
C ALA A 12 11.72 -10.38 38.37
N ASN A 13 10.64 -10.08 39.10
CA ASN A 13 9.82 -11.15 39.72
C ASN A 13 8.33 -11.17 39.32
N LYS A 14 7.96 -10.74 38.10
CA LYS A 14 6.54 -10.80 37.66
C LYS A 14 6.20 -11.85 36.60
N PHE A 15 7.18 -12.62 36.13
CA PHE A 15 6.93 -13.73 35.22
C PHE A 15 7.49 -15.02 35.83
N SER A 16 6.61 -15.84 36.38
CA SER A 16 6.87 -17.26 36.59
C SER A 16 7.07 -17.89 35.21
N GLU A 17 8.32 -18.18 34.84
CA GLU A 17 8.63 -19.09 33.74
C GLU A 17 7.90 -20.41 33.97
N ARG A 18 6.84 -20.66 33.20
CA ARG A 18 6.29 -21.98 32.82
C ARG A 18 5.01 -21.77 32.01
N GLN A 19 5.15 -21.28 30.78
CA GLN A 19 4.21 -21.65 29.73
C GLN A 19 5.00 -22.15 28.54
N PRO A 20 4.80 -23.42 28.12
CA PRO A 20 5.39 -23.90 26.89
C PRO A 20 4.80 -23.10 25.72
N ILE A 21 5.69 -22.47 24.95
CA ILE A 21 5.34 -21.81 23.70
C ILE A 21 4.97 -22.92 22.71
N GLY A 22 3.67 -23.10 22.50
CA GLY A 22 3.15 -23.94 21.41
C GLY A 22 2.10 -24.96 21.84
N THR A 23 1.04 -25.03 21.02
CA THR A 23 0.04 -26.11 20.91
C THR A 23 -1.11 -26.24 21.91
N ALA A 24 -1.27 -25.37 22.91
CA ALA A 24 -2.53 -25.34 23.67
C ALA A 24 -3.60 -24.56 22.89
N ALA A 25 -4.72 -25.20 22.54
CA ALA A 25 -5.88 -24.51 21.99
C ALA A 25 -6.43 -23.54 23.06
N GLN A 26 -6.33 -22.24 22.81
CA GLN A 26 -6.89 -21.21 23.69
C GLN A 26 -8.40 -21.46 23.87
N SER A 27 -8.83 -21.53 25.13
CA SER A 27 -10.25 -21.54 25.49
C SER A 27 -10.90 -20.23 25.04
N GLN A 28 -12.21 -20.22 24.78
CA GLN A 28 -12.91 -19.05 24.24
C GLN A 28 -12.86 -17.82 25.17
N ASP A 29 -12.57 -18.03 26.46
CA ASP A 29 -12.41 -17.01 27.50
C ASP A 29 -10.94 -16.55 27.71
N ASP A 30 -9.95 -17.22 27.10
CA ASP A 30 -8.49 -16.91 27.20
C ASP A 30 -7.91 -16.35 25.89
N LYS A 31 -8.71 -15.61 25.11
CA LYS A 31 -8.13 -14.84 24.00
C LYS A 31 -7.56 -13.54 24.55
N ASP A 32 -6.21 -13.43 24.57
CA ASP A 32 -5.48 -12.18 24.84
C ASP A 32 -5.85 -11.02 23.87
N TYR A 33 -6.68 -11.29 22.87
CA TYR A 33 -7.05 -10.38 21.81
C TYR A 33 -8.47 -10.65 21.27
N THR A 34 -9.33 -9.63 21.34
CA THR A 34 -10.63 -9.58 20.69
C THR A 34 -10.54 -8.77 19.40
N GLU A 35 -10.92 -9.38 18.27
CA GLU A 35 -10.97 -8.65 17.00
C GLU A 35 -12.10 -7.62 17.00
N PRO A 36 -11.88 -6.41 16.45
CA PRO A 36 -12.98 -5.49 16.21
C PRO A 36 -13.99 -6.14 15.26
N PRO A 37 -15.30 -5.86 15.43
CA PRO A 37 -16.34 -6.46 14.62
C PRO A 37 -16.12 -6.15 13.13
N PRO A 38 -16.53 -7.06 12.22
CA PRO A 38 -16.43 -6.80 10.78
C PRO A 38 -17.17 -5.53 10.40
N ALA A 39 -16.55 -4.69 9.57
CA ALA A 39 -17.18 -3.47 9.09
C ALA A 39 -18.51 -3.81 8.36
N PRO A 40 -19.56 -2.99 8.53
CA PRO A 40 -20.77 -3.10 7.74
C PRO A 40 -20.43 -2.87 6.26
N LEU A 41 -21.13 -3.57 5.36
CA LEU A 41 -20.92 -3.39 3.92
C LEU A 41 -21.28 -1.97 3.47
N PHE A 42 -22.34 -1.41 4.05
CA PHE A 42 -22.82 -0.06 3.78
C PHE A 42 -23.06 0.68 5.09
N GLU A 43 -22.53 1.90 5.20
CA GLU A 43 -22.65 2.76 6.37
C GLU A 43 -23.06 4.17 5.92
N PRO A 44 -24.37 4.47 5.82
CA PRO A 44 -24.84 5.73 5.24
C PRO A 44 -24.46 6.97 6.05
N SER A 45 -24.21 6.82 7.35
CA SER A 45 -23.71 7.90 8.23
C SER A 45 -22.36 8.44 7.77
N GLU A 46 -21.54 7.65 7.04
CA GLU A 46 -20.26 8.12 6.49
C GLU A 46 -20.44 9.31 5.54
N LEU A 47 -21.51 9.32 4.74
CA LEU A 47 -21.79 10.40 3.77
C LEU A 47 -22.11 11.74 4.44
N THR A 48 -22.52 11.71 5.70
CA THR A 48 -22.77 12.93 6.50
C THR A 48 -21.56 13.34 7.33
N SER A 49 -20.51 12.51 7.38
CA SER A 49 -19.35 12.73 8.24
C SER A 49 -18.29 13.60 7.57
N TRP A 50 -17.92 14.71 8.22
CA TRP A 50 -16.82 15.53 7.73
C TRP A 50 -15.45 14.81 7.79
N SER A 51 -15.27 13.89 8.74
CA SER A 51 -14.06 13.07 8.82
C SER A 51 -13.94 12.12 7.62
N PHE A 52 -15.05 11.65 7.04
CA PHE A 52 -15.05 10.87 5.80
C PHE A 52 -14.48 11.66 4.62
N TYR A 53 -14.97 12.89 4.41
CA TYR A 53 -14.49 13.75 3.32
C TYR A 53 -13.03 14.14 3.52
N ARG A 54 -12.62 14.49 4.75
CA ARG A 54 -11.22 14.78 5.10
C ARG A 54 -10.30 13.60 4.80
N ALA A 55 -10.74 12.38 5.06
CA ALA A 55 -9.98 11.17 4.74
C ALA A 55 -9.81 10.99 3.23
N GLY A 56 -10.85 11.21 2.43
CA GLY A 56 -10.73 11.18 0.96
C GLY A 56 -9.79 12.26 0.41
N ILE A 57 -9.83 13.47 0.97
CA ILE A 57 -8.89 14.54 0.61
C ILE A 57 -7.46 14.13 0.96
N ALA A 58 -7.25 13.50 2.11
CA ALA A 58 -5.93 13.00 2.50
C ALA A 58 -5.41 11.94 1.53
N GLU A 59 -6.24 10.99 1.10
CA GLU A 59 -5.90 9.99 0.07
C GLU A 59 -5.57 10.63 -1.28
N PHE A 60 -6.33 11.64 -1.70
CA PHE A 60 -6.04 12.41 -2.92
C PHE A 60 -4.68 13.11 -2.84
N VAL A 61 -4.43 13.89 -1.78
CA VAL A 61 -3.18 14.66 -1.63
C VAL A 61 -1.99 13.72 -1.51
N ALA A 62 -2.11 12.64 -0.75
CA ALA A 62 -1.04 11.65 -0.62
C ALA A 62 -0.74 10.99 -1.98
N THR A 63 -1.76 10.57 -2.74
CA THR A 63 -1.53 9.96 -4.05
C THR A 63 -0.99 10.96 -5.07
N PHE A 64 -1.40 12.23 -4.99
CA PHE A 64 -0.81 13.32 -5.77
C PHE A 64 0.70 13.46 -5.49
N LEU A 65 1.10 13.59 -4.23
CA LEU A 65 2.50 13.74 -3.83
C LEU A 65 3.31 12.49 -4.19
N PHE A 66 2.73 11.31 -4.03
CA PHE A 66 3.33 10.04 -4.40
C PHE A 66 3.69 10.01 -5.89
N LEU A 67 2.74 10.30 -6.79
CA LEU A 67 2.99 10.31 -8.23
C LEU A 67 3.89 11.45 -8.66
N TYR A 68 3.74 12.64 -8.05
CA TYR A 68 4.60 13.77 -8.32
C TYR A 68 6.08 13.43 -8.09
N ILE A 69 6.43 12.96 -6.88
CA ILE A 69 7.83 12.65 -6.55
C ILE A 69 8.34 11.45 -7.36
N SER A 70 7.60 10.35 -7.36
CA SER A 70 8.06 9.10 -7.99
C SER A 70 8.23 9.22 -9.50
N VAL A 71 7.26 9.81 -10.21
CA VAL A 71 7.37 10.01 -11.66
C VAL A 71 8.47 11.03 -11.95
N LEU A 72 8.57 12.14 -11.20
CA LEU A 72 9.65 13.10 -11.42
C LEU A 72 11.04 12.47 -11.23
N THR A 73 11.22 11.59 -10.25
CA THR A 73 12.46 10.81 -10.08
C THR A 73 12.73 9.89 -11.27
N VAL A 74 11.73 9.11 -11.72
CA VAL A 74 11.84 8.26 -12.91
C VAL A 74 12.32 9.09 -14.09
N MET A 75 11.64 10.20 -14.35
CA MET A 75 11.95 11.09 -15.47
C MET A 75 13.33 11.72 -15.36
N GLY A 76 13.77 12.06 -14.14
CA GLY A 76 15.12 12.55 -13.85
C GLY A 76 16.21 11.52 -14.15
N VAL A 77 15.94 10.23 -13.96
CA VAL A 77 16.86 9.13 -14.28
C VAL A 77 16.86 8.82 -15.77
N VAL A 78 15.69 8.68 -16.41
CA VAL A 78 15.61 8.21 -17.81
C VAL A 78 15.95 9.30 -18.84
N LYS A 79 15.93 10.58 -18.46
CA LYS A 79 16.35 11.66 -19.36
C LYS A 79 17.86 11.67 -19.62
N GLU A 80 18.64 11.11 -18.69
CA GLU A 80 20.10 11.12 -18.77
C GLU A 80 20.62 9.93 -19.58
N LYS A 81 21.71 10.15 -20.32
CA LYS A 81 22.31 9.10 -21.18
C LYS A 81 22.91 7.96 -20.36
N THR A 82 23.53 8.28 -19.23
CA THR A 82 24.10 7.29 -18.32
C THR A 82 23.35 7.31 -17.00
N LYS A 83 22.87 6.14 -16.57
CA LYS A 83 22.17 6.01 -15.29
C LYS A 83 23.12 6.23 -14.10
N CYS A 84 24.43 6.06 -14.30
CA CYS A 84 25.45 6.22 -13.27
C CYS A 84 25.64 7.67 -12.81
N SER A 85 25.21 8.66 -13.59
CA SER A 85 25.23 10.09 -13.20
C SER A 85 23.93 10.54 -12.54
N THR A 86 23.08 9.59 -12.15
CA THR A 86 21.76 9.86 -11.55
C THR A 86 21.63 9.08 -10.25
N VAL A 87 20.46 9.19 -9.59
CA VAL A 87 20.13 8.32 -8.45
C VAL A 87 19.99 6.83 -8.82
N GLY A 88 20.05 6.50 -10.12
CA GLY A 88 20.00 5.14 -10.64
C GLY A 88 18.62 4.49 -10.50
N ILE A 89 18.50 3.24 -10.97
CA ILE A 89 17.27 2.45 -10.83
C ILE A 89 16.97 2.19 -9.34
N GLN A 90 18.03 2.03 -8.53
CA GLN A 90 17.91 1.91 -7.08
C GLN A 90 17.24 3.14 -6.45
N GLY A 91 17.59 4.35 -6.90
CA GLY A 91 16.97 5.58 -6.45
C GLY A 91 15.50 5.71 -6.86
N ILE A 92 15.12 5.14 -8.01
CA ILE A 92 13.70 5.02 -8.39
C ILE A 92 12.96 4.15 -7.36
N ALA A 93 13.48 2.96 -7.06
CA ALA A 93 12.86 2.07 -6.07
C ALA A 93 12.74 2.73 -4.69
N TRP A 94 13.77 3.47 -4.25
CA TRP A 94 13.73 4.26 -3.02
C TRP A 94 12.67 5.36 -3.05
N ALA A 95 12.50 6.06 -4.19
CA ALA A 95 11.47 7.10 -4.31
C ALA A 95 10.07 6.51 -4.14
N PHE A 96 9.79 5.34 -4.74
CA PHE A 96 8.49 4.69 -4.59
C PHE A 96 8.26 4.18 -3.15
N GLY A 97 9.18 3.39 -2.60
CA GLY A 97 9.02 2.84 -1.25
C GLY A 97 9.09 3.88 -0.14
N GLY A 98 10.02 4.83 -0.24
CA GLY A 98 10.20 5.91 0.72
C GLY A 98 9.00 6.88 0.75
N MET A 99 8.41 7.18 -0.39
CA MET A 99 7.18 7.99 -0.42
C MET A 99 6.00 7.26 0.19
N ILE A 100 5.85 5.95 -0.03
CA ILE A 100 4.80 5.17 0.65
C ILE A 100 5.04 5.19 2.17
N PHE A 101 6.27 4.95 2.64
CA PHE A 101 6.59 5.08 4.07
C PHE A 101 6.18 6.45 4.63
N ALA A 102 6.63 7.54 4.02
CA ALA A 102 6.38 8.88 4.52
C ALA A 102 4.88 9.25 4.49
N LEU A 103 4.18 8.90 3.42
CA LEU A 103 2.78 9.26 3.24
C LEU A 103 1.84 8.41 4.09
N VAL A 104 2.11 7.10 4.24
CA VAL A 104 1.37 6.25 5.19
C VAL A 104 1.57 6.79 6.60
N TYR A 105 2.80 7.18 6.98
CA TYR A 105 3.04 7.79 8.29
C TYR A 105 2.18 9.05 8.51
N CYS A 106 2.11 9.95 7.53
CA CYS A 106 1.33 11.18 7.64
C CYS A 106 -0.20 10.95 7.64
N THR A 107 -0.68 9.92 6.95
CA THR A 107 -2.13 9.75 6.68
C THR A 107 -2.78 8.59 7.42
N ALA A 108 -2.01 7.69 8.06
CA ALA A 108 -2.56 6.53 8.76
C ALA A 108 -3.58 6.91 9.84
N GLY A 109 -3.34 7.98 10.61
CA GLY A 109 -4.30 8.46 11.62
C GLY A 109 -5.52 9.19 11.06
N ILE A 110 -5.52 9.54 9.77
CA ILE A 110 -6.57 10.33 9.12
C ILE A 110 -7.44 9.45 8.21
N SER A 111 -6.84 8.77 7.24
CA SER A 111 -7.54 7.94 6.26
C SER A 111 -7.30 6.45 6.44
N GLY A 112 -6.27 6.05 7.18
CA GLY A 112 -5.72 4.69 7.18
C GLY A 112 -4.50 4.53 6.27
N GLY A 113 -4.18 5.54 5.44
CA GLY A 113 -2.98 5.58 4.61
C GLY A 113 -2.93 4.49 3.54
N HIS A 114 -3.96 4.42 2.68
CA HIS A 114 -4.06 3.37 1.67
C HIS A 114 -3.23 3.69 0.42
N ILE A 115 -3.44 4.89 -0.15
CA ILE A 115 -2.70 5.48 -1.28
C ILE A 115 -2.69 4.57 -2.53
N ASN A 116 -3.55 3.56 -2.55
CA ASN A 116 -3.53 2.46 -3.49
C ASN A 116 -4.89 1.73 -3.53
N PRO A 117 -5.55 1.65 -4.70
CA PRO A 117 -6.80 0.91 -4.86
C PRO A 117 -6.72 -0.56 -4.47
N ALA A 118 -5.59 -1.24 -4.73
CA ALA A 118 -5.41 -2.65 -4.38
C ALA A 118 -5.33 -2.85 -2.86
N VAL A 119 -4.72 -1.92 -2.12
CA VAL A 119 -4.70 -1.93 -0.65
C VAL A 119 -6.11 -1.69 -0.10
N THR A 120 -6.80 -0.67 -0.61
CA THR A 120 -8.21 -0.40 -0.25
C THR A 120 -9.11 -1.61 -0.50
N PHE A 121 -8.94 -2.26 -1.65
CA PHE A 121 -9.69 -3.45 -2.04
C PHE A 121 -9.39 -4.63 -1.12
N GLY A 122 -8.12 -4.90 -0.82
CA GLY A 122 -7.72 -5.96 0.11
C GLY A 122 -8.35 -5.76 1.50
N LEU A 123 -8.26 -4.55 2.06
CA LEU A 123 -8.86 -4.23 3.36
C LEU A 123 -10.39 -4.29 3.35
N PHE A 124 -11.02 -3.93 2.24
CA PHE A 124 -12.46 -4.14 2.03
C PHE A 124 -12.83 -5.63 2.07
N LEU A 125 -12.10 -6.49 1.35
CA LEU A 125 -12.31 -7.95 1.39
C LEU A 125 -12.06 -8.53 2.78
N GLY A 126 -11.09 -7.99 3.52
CA GLY A 126 -10.83 -8.30 4.92
C GLY A 126 -11.86 -7.74 5.90
N ARG A 127 -12.96 -7.14 5.42
CA ARG A 127 -14.03 -6.49 6.20
C ARG A 127 -13.52 -5.45 7.21
N LYS A 128 -12.47 -4.71 6.85
CA LYS A 128 -11.91 -3.60 7.65
C LYS A 128 -12.44 -2.22 7.24
N LEU A 129 -13.20 -2.16 6.14
CA LEU A 129 -13.68 -0.92 5.54
C LEU A 129 -14.99 -1.18 4.76
N SER A 130 -15.89 -0.19 4.74
CA SER A 130 -17.18 -0.25 4.04
C SER A 130 -17.02 -0.13 2.52
N LEU A 131 -18.02 -0.58 1.74
CA LEU A 131 -18.01 -0.43 0.29
C LEU A 131 -18.02 1.04 -0.14
N THR A 132 -18.80 1.88 0.54
CA THR A 132 -18.90 3.32 0.26
C THR A 132 -17.54 4.00 0.36
N ARG A 133 -16.81 3.74 1.45
CA ARG A 133 -15.46 4.26 1.63
C ARG A 133 -14.47 3.67 0.65
N ALA A 134 -14.62 2.40 0.28
CA ALA A 134 -13.73 1.74 -0.69
C ALA A 134 -13.76 2.47 -2.02
N ILE A 135 -14.96 2.66 -2.56
CA ILE A 135 -15.17 3.32 -3.85
C ILE A 135 -14.68 4.76 -3.78
N TYR A 136 -15.03 5.50 -2.72
CA TYR A 136 -14.62 6.88 -2.56
C TYR A 136 -13.09 7.03 -2.52
N TYR A 137 -12.38 6.19 -1.76
CA TYR A 137 -10.92 6.20 -1.71
C TYR A 137 -10.31 5.88 -3.07
N MET A 138 -10.78 4.84 -3.75
CA MET A 138 -10.24 4.46 -5.08
C MET A 138 -10.38 5.60 -6.09
N VAL A 139 -11.52 6.32 -6.09
CA VAL A 139 -11.72 7.50 -6.94
C VAL A 139 -10.74 8.61 -6.56
N MET A 140 -10.65 8.98 -5.28
CA MET A 140 -9.75 10.05 -4.83
C MET A 140 -8.27 9.74 -5.10
N GLN A 141 -7.86 8.47 -4.94
CA GLN A 141 -6.52 8.00 -5.28
C GLN A 141 -6.25 8.15 -6.77
N CYS A 142 -7.17 7.73 -7.64
CA CYS A 142 -7.02 7.88 -9.10
C CYS A 142 -6.92 9.35 -9.51
N LEU A 143 -7.77 10.22 -8.97
CA LEU A 143 -7.73 11.65 -9.24
C LEU A 143 -6.40 12.28 -8.79
N GLY A 144 -5.92 11.93 -7.59
CA GLY A 144 -4.63 12.38 -7.08
C GLY A 144 -3.49 11.95 -7.99
N ALA A 145 -3.47 10.70 -8.42
CA ALA A 145 -2.46 10.16 -9.32
C ALA A 145 -2.41 10.89 -10.68
N ILE A 146 -3.58 11.18 -11.28
CA ILE A 146 -3.70 11.95 -12.52
C ILE A 146 -3.11 13.36 -12.35
N CYS A 147 -3.48 14.05 -11.27
CA CYS A 147 -2.97 15.39 -10.98
C CYS A 147 -1.44 15.38 -10.77
N GLY A 148 -0.92 14.41 -10.03
CA GLY A 148 0.52 14.30 -9.74
C GLY A 148 1.35 14.09 -11.00
N ALA A 149 0.94 13.14 -11.85
CA ALA A 149 1.58 12.91 -13.14
C ALA A 149 1.44 14.13 -14.09
N GLY A 150 0.28 14.81 -14.05
CA GLY A 150 0.00 16.01 -14.84
C GLY A 150 0.97 17.16 -14.55
N VAL A 151 1.27 17.41 -13.27
CA VAL A 151 2.26 18.41 -12.85
C VAL A 151 3.65 18.08 -13.40
N VAL A 152 4.07 16.81 -13.34
CA VAL A 152 5.38 16.39 -13.88
C VAL A 152 5.44 16.62 -15.39
N LYS A 153 4.38 16.30 -16.14
CA LYS A 153 4.28 16.60 -17.58
C LYS A 153 4.36 18.11 -17.84
N GLY A 154 3.76 18.93 -16.98
CA GLY A 154 3.85 20.39 -17.02
C GLY A 154 5.29 20.90 -16.95
N PHE A 155 6.08 20.40 -15.99
CA PHE A 155 7.48 20.80 -15.82
C PHE A 155 8.40 20.34 -16.95
N MET A 156 8.15 19.17 -17.52
CA MET A 156 9.03 18.59 -18.53
C MET A 156 8.72 19.01 -19.96
N GLY A 157 7.49 19.49 -20.20
CA GLY A 157 6.95 19.72 -21.52
C GLY A 157 6.49 18.43 -22.21
N LYS A 158 5.50 18.57 -23.11
CA LYS A 158 4.81 17.45 -23.76
C LYS A 158 5.78 16.52 -24.53
N THR A 159 6.72 17.09 -25.28
CA THR A 159 7.64 16.33 -26.14
C THR A 159 8.56 15.44 -25.34
N ARG A 160 9.25 15.98 -24.32
CA ARG A 160 10.20 15.22 -23.51
C ARG A 160 9.49 14.17 -22.65
N TYR A 161 8.36 14.55 -22.05
CA TYR A 161 7.56 13.63 -21.25
C TYR A 161 7.09 12.43 -22.08
N GLY A 162 6.55 12.69 -23.28
CA GLY A 162 6.07 11.64 -24.19
C GLY A 162 7.18 10.81 -24.85
N ALA A 163 8.40 11.32 -24.99
CA ALA A 163 9.53 10.56 -25.51
C ALA A 163 10.10 9.56 -24.49
N LEU A 164 9.95 9.87 -23.20
CA LEU A 164 10.50 9.09 -22.08
C LEU A 164 9.43 8.20 -21.40
N ASN A 165 8.35 7.88 -22.11
CA ASN A 165 7.22 7.06 -21.66
C ASN A 165 6.43 7.59 -20.45
N GLY A 166 6.69 8.80 -19.97
CA GLY A 166 5.91 9.47 -18.91
C GLY A 166 5.81 8.73 -17.57
N GLY A 167 6.68 7.75 -17.30
CA GLY A 167 6.56 6.87 -16.13
C GLY A 167 5.36 5.90 -16.18
N ALA A 168 4.75 5.70 -17.35
CA ALA A 168 3.68 4.71 -17.56
C ALA A 168 4.20 3.28 -17.39
N ASN A 169 3.33 2.40 -16.88
CA ASN A 169 3.60 0.97 -16.82
C ASN A 169 3.20 0.29 -18.13
N PHE A 170 4.01 -0.66 -18.57
CA PHE A 170 3.77 -1.54 -19.71
C PHE A 170 4.72 -2.74 -19.59
N VAL A 171 4.45 -3.84 -20.29
CA VAL A 171 5.35 -5.00 -20.25
C VAL A 171 6.59 -4.70 -21.11
N ASN A 172 7.78 -4.82 -20.52
CA ASN A 172 9.03 -4.56 -21.22
C ASN A 172 9.31 -5.65 -22.27
N SER A 173 10.00 -5.25 -23.34
CA SER A 173 10.46 -6.17 -24.38
C SER A 173 11.27 -7.33 -23.78
N GLY A 174 10.98 -8.55 -24.22
CA GLY A 174 11.60 -9.77 -23.67
C GLY A 174 10.74 -10.49 -22.63
N TYR A 175 9.65 -9.87 -22.16
CA TYR A 175 8.65 -10.50 -21.30
C TYR A 175 7.33 -10.66 -22.02
N THR A 176 6.60 -11.73 -21.68
CA THR A 176 5.23 -11.96 -22.14
C THR A 176 4.23 -11.21 -21.25
N LYS A 177 3.00 -11.03 -21.74
CA LYS A 177 1.90 -10.47 -20.90
C LYS A 177 1.62 -11.33 -19.67
N GLY A 178 1.85 -12.65 -19.76
CA GLY A 178 1.75 -13.57 -18.63
C GLY A 178 2.80 -13.30 -17.56
N ASP A 179 4.05 -13.02 -17.95
CA ASP A 179 5.12 -12.65 -17.02
C ASP A 179 4.81 -11.33 -16.31
N GLY A 180 4.33 -10.34 -17.06
CA GLY A 180 3.88 -9.07 -16.51
C GLY A 180 2.75 -9.23 -15.50
N LEU A 181 1.71 -10.00 -15.86
CA LEU A 181 0.59 -10.28 -14.96
C LEU A 181 1.03 -11.04 -13.70
N GLY A 182 1.86 -12.08 -13.84
CA GLY A 182 2.40 -12.83 -12.71
C GLY A 182 3.22 -11.97 -11.76
N ALA A 183 4.10 -11.11 -12.30
CA ALA A 183 4.90 -10.18 -11.52
C ALA A 183 4.03 -9.19 -10.72
N GLU A 184 2.98 -8.64 -11.34
CA GLU A 184 2.06 -7.71 -10.68
C GLU A 184 1.20 -8.40 -9.59
N ILE A 185 0.77 -9.65 -9.81
CA ILE A 185 0.05 -10.44 -8.81
C ILE A 185 0.94 -10.69 -7.58
N VAL A 186 2.14 -11.24 -7.79
CA VAL A 186 3.05 -11.59 -6.69
C VAL A 186 3.54 -10.34 -5.96
N GLY A 187 3.91 -9.30 -6.71
CA GLY A 187 4.33 -8.02 -6.12
C GLY A 187 3.24 -7.39 -5.27
N THR A 188 1.99 -7.42 -5.74
CA THR A 188 0.86 -6.88 -4.96
C THR A 188 0.50 -7.77 -3.78
N PHE A 189 0.61 -9.09 -3.92
CA PHE A 189 0.45 -10.01 -2.78
C PHE A 189 1.42 -9.66 -1.65
N VAL A 190 2.72 -9.48 -1.96
CA VAL A 190 3.75 -9.10 -0.96
C VAL A 190 3.38 -7.78 -0.27
N LEU A 191 2.97 -6.77 -1.04
CA LEU A 191 2.53 -5.48 -0.49
C LEU A 191 1.31 -5.65 0.44
N VAL A 192 0.22 -6.24 -0.06
CA VAL A 192 -1.05 -6.28 0.67
C VAL A 192 -0.96 -7.23 1.87
N TYR A 193 -0.20 -8.33 1.76
CA TYR A 193 0.10 -9.19 2.91
C TYR A 193 0.84 -8.40 3.99
N THR A 194 1.85 -7.62 3.62
CA THR A 194 2.57 -6.75 4.55
C THR A 194 1.64 -5.71 5.19
N VAL A 195 0.71 -5.12 4.43
CA VAL A 195 -0.31 -4.21 4.98
C VAL A 195 -1.13 -4.92 6.05
N PHE A 196 -1.64 -6.13 5.79
CA PHE A 196 -2.39 -6.88 6.79
C PHE A 196 -1.58 -7.18 8.05
N SER A 197 -0.32 -7.62 7.91
CA SER A 197 0.58 -7.85 9.04
C SER A 197 0.96 -6.57 9.79
N ALA A 198 0.94 -5.43 9.13
CA ALA A 198 1.24 -4.11 9.69
C ALA A 198 0.00 -3.41 10.27
N THR A 199 -1.18 -4.03 10.25
CA THR A 199 -2.38 -3.46 10.88
C THR A 199 -2.27 -3.47 12.40
N ASP A 200 -2.38 -2.29 13.02
CA ASP A 200 -2.56 -2.19 14.46
C ASP A 200 -4.00 -2.56 14.79
N ALA A 201 -4.15 -3.70 15.43
CA ALA A 201 -5.43 -4.24 15.81
C ALA A 201 -6.18 -3.43 16.89
N LYS A 202 -5.47 -2.57 17.64
CA LYS A 202 -6.03 -1.80 18.76
C LYS A 202 -6.30 -0.33 18.41
N ARG A 203 -5.91 0.14 17.22
CA ARG A 203 -6.03 1.54 16.84
C ARG A 203 -6.66 1.70 15.47
N SER A 204 -7.65 2.59 15.40
CA SER A 204 -8.32 2.95 14.17
C SER A 204 -8.05 4.41 13.80
N ALA A 205 -8.10 4.72 12.50
CA ALA A 205 -8.08 6.06 11.96
C ALA A 205 -9.30 6.86 12.44
N ARG A 206 -9.14 8.18 12.52
CA ARG A 206 -10.10 9.07 13.21
C ARG A 206 -11.54 8.87 12.75
N ASP A 207 -12.43 8.66 13.71
CA ASP A 207 -13.89 8.51 13.52
C ASP A 207 -14.25 7.40 12.50
N SER A 208 -13.50 6.30 12.48
CA SER A 208 -13.71 5.18 11.55
C SER A 208 -13.26 3.84 12.13
N HIS A 209 -13.60 2.75 11.42
CA HIS A 209 -13.14 1.38 11.73
C HIS A 209 -11.85 0.99 10.98
N VAL A 210 -11.24 1.92 10.23
CA VAL A 210 -10.05 1.62 9.41
C VAL A 210 -8.83 1.50 10.32
N PRO A 211 -8.06 0.40 10.29
CA PRO A 211 -6.91 0.22 11.18
C PRO A 211 -5.77 1.19 10.87
N ILE A 212 -5.02 1.60 11.89
CA ILE A 212 -3.74 2.31 11.71
C ILE A 212 -2.70 1.32 11.19
N LEU A 213 -1.87 1.75 10.24
CA LEU A 213 -0.83 0.94 9.63
C LEU A 213 0.56 1.32 10.15
N ALA A 214 1.41 0.32 10.41
CA ALA A 214 2.84 0.54 10.62
C ALA A 214 3.52 0.87 9.27
N PRO A 215 4.02 2.10 9.06
CA PRO A 215 4.38 2.58 7.73
C PRO A 215 5.70 2.03 7.20
N LEU A 216 6.66 1.73 8.09
CA LEU A 216 8.02 1.33 7.69
C LEU A 216 8.04 -0.01 6.94
N PRO A 217 7.43 -1.11 7.43
CA PRO A 217 7.37 -2.36 6.69
C PRO A 217 6.66 -2.22 5.34
N ILE A 218 5.58 -1.42 5.27
CA ILE A 218 4.81 -1.22 4.04
C ILE A 218 5.66 -0.49 2.99
N GLY A 219 6.36 0.59 3.36
CA GLY A 219 7.28 1.27 2.45
C GLY A 219 8.42 0.38 1.98
N PHE A 220 8.96 -0.48 2.87
CA PHE A 220 9.98 -1.46 2.50
C PHE A 220 9.46 -2.55 1.57
N ALA A 221 8.23 -3.04 1.75
CA ALA A 221 7.63 -4.00 0.82
C ALA A 221 7.51 -3.41 -0.58
N VAL A 222 7.04 -2.17 -0.70
CA VAL A 222 7.00 -1.45 -1.99
C VAL A 222 8.40 -1.32 -2.57
N PHE A 223 9.39 -0.89 -1.78
CA PHE A 223 10.79 -0.78 -2.20
C PHE A 223 11.33 -2.10 -2.76
N LEU A 224 11.22 -3.20 -2.01
CA LEU A 224 11.72 -4.52 -2.41
C LEU A 224 11.04 -5.03 -3.69
N VAL A 225 9.72 -4.86 -3.81
CA VAL A 225 9.00 -5.25 -5.02
C VAL A 225 9.45 -4.43 -6.23
N HIS A 226 9.78 -3.14 -6.05
CA HIS A 226 10.34 -2.32 -7.13
C HIS A 226 11.72 -2.82 -7.57
N LEU A 227 12.59 -3.24 -6.64
CA LEU A 227 13.90 -3.81 -7.00
C LEU A 227 13.78 -5.02 -7.93
N ALA A 228 12.76 -5.85 -7.70
CA ALA A 228 12.54 -7.07 -8.50
C ALA A 228 11.76 -6.82 -9.80
N THR A 229 10.76 -5.94 -9.79
CA THR A 229 9.76 -5.88 -10.88
C THR A 229 9.90 -4.67 -11.81
N ILE A 230 10.76 -3.68 -11.50
CA ILE A 230 11.05 -2.58 -12.44
C ILE A 230 11.48 -3.10 -13.82
N PRO A 231 12.35 -4.11 -13.95
CA PRO A 231 12.76 -4.63 -15.26
C PRO A 231 11.63 -5.26 -16.08
N ILE A 232 10.55 -5.74 -15.44
CA ILE A 232 9.45 -6.46 -16.09
C ILE A 232 8.37 -5.46 -16.55
N THR A 233 7.88 -4.62 -15.64
CA THR A 233 6.70 -3.76 -15.88
C THR A 233 6.91 -2.29 -15.49
N GLY A 234 8.09 -1.93 -14.99
CA GLY A 234 8.30 -0.65 -14.28
C GLY A 234 7.60 -0.59 -12.91
N THR A 235 7.10 -1.73 -12.43
CA THR A 235 6.34 -1.93 -11.19
C THR A 235 5.05 -1.11 -11.11
N GLY A 236 3.90 -1.78 -11.27
CA GLY A 236 2.58 -1.22 -11.06
C GLY A 236 2.20 -1.28 -9.58
N ILE A 237 1.78 -2.46 -9.12
CA ILE A 237 1.23 -2.87 -7.81
C ILE A 237 0.20 -1.91 -7.18
N ASN A 238 -0.23 -0.91 -7.94
CA ASN A 238 -1.08 0.20 -7.55
C ASN A 238 -1.86 0.69 -8.80
N PRO A 239 -3.14 0.34 -8.90
CA PRO A 239 -3.95 0.70 -10.06
C PRO A 239 -4.09 2.22 -10.29
N ALA A 240 -4.17 3.02 -9.22
CA ALA A 240 -4.27 4.48 -9.35
C ALA A 240 -2.99 5.07 -9.95
N ARG A 241 -1.82 4.60 -9.49
CA ARG A 241 -0.50 4.98 -10.05
C ARG A 241 -0.38 4.64 -11.52
N SER A 242 -0.80 3.44 -11.91
CA SER A 242 -0.75 3.01 -13.30
C SER A 242 -1.74 3.79 -14.17
N LEU A 243 -2.95 4.07 -13.66
CA LEU A 243 -3.97 4.85 -14.37
C LEU A 243 -3.56 6.30 -14.56
N GLY A 244 -3.08 6.96 -13.49
CA GLY A 244 -2.65 8.36 -13.55
C GLY A 244 -1.54 8.57 -14.57
N ALA A 245 -0.55 7.68 -14.60
CA ALA A 245 0.52 7.73 -15.60
C ALA A 245 0.01 7.44 -17.03
N ALA A 246 -0.87 6.44 -17.21
CA ALA A 246 -1.43 6.10 -18.52
C ALA A 246 -2.27 7.25 -19.12
N ILE A 247 -3.13 7.88 -18.32
CA ILE A 247 -3.96 9.02 -18.74
C ILE A 247 -3.10 10.21 -19.15
N ILE A 248 -2.05 10.52 -18.39
CA ILE A 248 -1.22 11.70 -18.67
C ILE A 248 -0.24 11.44 -19.81
N PHE A 249 0.26 10.21 -19.94
CA PHE A 249 1.10 9.79 -21.06
C PHE A 249 0.31 9.75 -22.38
N ASN A 250 -0.89 9.16 -22.34
CA ASN A 250 -1.87 9.04 -23.43
C ASN A 250 -1.29 8.61 -24.78
N LYS A 251 -0.70 7.41 -24.81
CA LYS A 251 -0.24 6.73 -26.04
C LYS A 251 -0.59 5.25 -25.97
N ASP A 252 -0.71 4.59 -27.12
CA ASP A 252 -1.10 3.17 -27.24
C ASP A 252 -0.29 2.27 -26.31
N LYS A 253 1.03 2.43 -26.30
CA LYS A 253 1.93 1.68 -25.41
C LYS A 253 1.56 1.74 -23.93
N GLY A 254 0.99 2.85 -23.45
CA GLY A 254 0.53 2.99 -22.06
C GLY A 254 -0.84 2.36 -21.79
N TRP A 255 -1.61 2.06 -22.84
CA TRP A 255 -2.97 1.52 -22.76
C TRP A 255 -3.05 0.04 -23.13
N ASP A 256 -2.22 -0.46 -24.05
CA ASP A 256 -2.25 -1.83 -24.59
C ASP A 256 -2.14 -2.92 -23.51
N ASP A 257 -1.39 -2.63 -22.45
CA ASP A 257 -1.16 -3.54 -21.32
C ASP A 257 -1.85 -3.05 -20.03
N HIS A 258 -2.65 -1.97 -20.10
CA HIS A 258 -3.13 -1.26 -18.91
C HIS A 258 -3.99 -2.14 -18.00
N TRP A 259 -4.76 -3.06 -18.58
CA TRP A 259 -5.62 -3.99 -17.86
C TRP A 259 -4.84 -4.86 -16.86
N ILE A 260 -3.56 -5.16 -17.15
CA ILE A 260 -2.69 -5.97 -16.27
C ILE A 260 -2.52 -5.28 -14.91
N PHE A 261 -2.42 -3.95 -14.91
CA PHE A 261 -2.20 -3.15 -13.72
C PHE A 261 -3.46 -2.88 -12.89
N TRP A 262 -4.61 -3.41 -13.33
CA TRP A 262 -5.83 -3.50 -12.52
C TRP A 262 -6.07 -4.93 -12.08
N VAL A 263 -6.08 -5.87 -13.03
CA VAL A 263 -6.37 -7.29 -12.79
C VAL A 263 -5.31 -7.92 -11.90
N GLY A 264 -4.02 -7.72 -12.20
CA GLY A 264 -2.93 -8.29 -11.41
C GLY A 264 -2.97 -7.82 -9.95
N PRO A 265 -2.98 -6.50 -9.68
CA PRO A 265 -3.04 -6.00 -8.31
C PRO A 265 -4.30 -6.41 -7.54
N PHE A 266 -5.48 -6.44 -8.16
CA PHE A 266 -6.69 -6.89 -7.46
C PHE A 266 -6.66 -8.38 -7.14
N ILE A 267 -6.14 -9.23 -8.04
CA ILE A 267 -5.95 -10.66 -7.74
C ILE A 267 -4.93 -10.83 -6.60
N GLY A 268 -3.78 -10.16 -6.67
CA GLY A 268 -2.75 -10.22 -5.61
C GLY A 268 -3.29 -9.77 -4.25
N ALA A 269 -4.06 -8.69 -4.22
CA ALA A 269 -4.71 -8.19 -3.01
C ALA A 269 -5.76 -9.17 -2.45
N ALA A 270 -6.58 -9.78 -3.31
CA ALA A 270 -7.57 -10.77 -2.89
C ALA A 270 -6.92 -12.03 -2.32
N LEU A 271 -5.85 -12.52 -2.94
CA LEU A 271 -5.07 -13.66 -2.45
C LEU A 271 -4.42 -13.35 -1.09
N ALA A 272 -3.88 -12.15 -0.92
CA ALA A 272 -3.30 -11.73 0.36
C ALA A 272 -4.36 -11.62 1.47
N ALA A 273 -5.53 -11.06 1.15
CA ALA A 273 -6.66 -10.99 2.08
C ALA A 273 -7.14 -12.39 2.48
N LEU A 274 -7.33 -13.29 1.50
CA LEU A 274 -7.73 -14.67 1.73
C LEU A 274 -6.71 -15.41 2.62
N TYR A 275 -5.42 -15.31 2.28
CA TYR A 275 -4.36 -15.94 3.04
C TYR A 275 -4.32 -15.45 4.49
N HIS A 276 -4.34 -14.13 4.70
CA HIS A 276 -4.27 -13.57 6.05
C HIS A 276 -5.52 -13.90 6.88
N VAL A 277 -6.72 -13.76 6.31
CA VAL A 277 -7.98 -13.94 7.06
C VAL A 277 -8.30 -15.41 7.29
N VAL A 278 -8.13 -16.28 6.29
CA VAL A 278 -8.55 -17.69 6.36
C VAL A 278 -7.43 -18.59 6.86
N VAL A 279 -6.19 -18.41 6.41
CA VAL A 279 -5.08 -19.31 6.73
C VAL A 279 -4.39 -18.90 8.02
N ILE A 280 -3.97 -17.64 8.13
CA ILE A 280 -3.20 -17.17 9.30
C ILE A 280 -4.09 -16.95 10.52
N ARG A 281 -5.18 -16.20 10.36
CA ARG A 281 -6.09 -15.88 11.47
C ARG A 281 -7.16 -16.94 11.75
N ALA A 282 -7.16 -18.03 10.97
CA ALA A 282 -8.04 -19.20 11.09
C ALA A 282 -9.38 -18.88 11.76
N ILE A 283 -10.38 -18.47 10.96
CA ILE A 283 -11.78 -18.60 11.39
C ILE A 283 -11.88 -20.04 11.91
N PRO A 284 -12.21 -20.27 13.20
CA PRO A 284 -12.18 -21.61 13.74
C PRO A 284 -13.11 -22.44 12.88
N PHE A 285 -12.54 -23.35 12.08
CA PHE A 285 -13.30 -24.37 11.40
C PHE A 285 -13.93 -25.17 12.54
N LYS A 286 -15.21 -24.87 12.84
CA LYS A 286 -16.03 -25.81 13.58
C LYS A 286 -16.07 -27.05 12.70
N SER A 287 -15.20 -28.01 12.98
CA SER A 287 -15.45 -29.38 12.57
C SER A 287 -16.83 -29.70 13.15
N LYS A 288 -17.77 -30.01 12.25
CA LYS A 288 -19.01 -30.68 12.66
C LYS A 288 -18.65 -32.02 13.30
#